data_AF-A0A965JSJ6-F1
#
_entry.id   AF-A0A965JSJ6-F1
#
_cell.length_a   1.000
_cell.length_b   1.000
_cell.length_c   1.000
_cell.angle_alpha   90.00
_cell.angle_beta   90.00
_cell.angle_gamma   90.00
#
_symmetry.space_group_name_H-M   'P 1'
#
loop_
_entity.id
_entity.type
_entity.pdbx_description
1 polymer ?
#
loop_
_entity_poly.entity_id
_entity_poly.type
_entity_poly.pdbx_seq_one_letter_code
_entity_poly.pdbx_strand_id
1 'polypeptide(L)'
;MLKKILILLLLSSLFSCGFQVLYKEDASENKEKDFSYENELAAIRIKKNRTKLDQDLKNNLYDLLNPNFIEAEPKYFLSLITSKTTASTFTSSTGASGRNRVFLSVSYELRDLKNGDLISEGSVTRNDNYDVTQNRYATYSADEYVMLNLTKIVAQNIRDSLVNDLIELRKKQEEEKTKVKD
;
A
#
# COMPACT_ATOMS: atom_id res chain seq x y z
N MET A 1 13.97 -41.30 -26.04
CA MET A 1 12.70 -40.75 -25.53
C MET A 1 12.87 -39.99 -24.21
N LEU A 2 13.74 -40.43 -23.29
CA LEU A 2 14.05 -39.77 -22.02
C LEU A 2 14.43 -38.27 -22.15
N LYS A 3 15.20 -37.91 -23.17
CA LYS A 3 15.62 -36.52 -23.44
C LYS A 3 14.44 -35.59 -23.80
N LYS A 4 13.38 -36.11 -24.43
CA LYS A 4 12.17 -35.35 -24.76
C LYS A 4 11.28 -35.14 -23.52
N ILE A 5 11.24 -36.13 -22.62
CA ILE A 5 10.51 -36.04 -21.34
C ILE A 5 11.17 -35.01 -20.41
N LEU A 6 12.50 -35.00 -20.35
CA LEU A 6 13.24 -34.01 -19.54
C LEU A 6 13.02 -32.57 -20.02
N ILE A 7 12.97 -32.35 -21.35
CA ILE A 7 12.66 -31.03 -21.93
C ILE A 7 11.21 -30.62 -21.61
N LEU A 8 10.26 -31.55 -21.63
CA LEU A 8 8.86 -31.27 -21.31
C LEU A 8 8.68 -30.92 -19.82
N LEU A 9 9.40 -31.61 -18.92
CA LEU A 9 9.40 -31.31 -17.49
C LEU A 9 9.99 -29.91 -17.21
N LEU A 10 11.09 -29.55 -17.89
CA LEU A 10 11.72 -28.24 -17.78
C LEU A 10 10.82 -27.10 -18.32
N LEU A 11 10.04 -27.36 -19.37
CA LEU A 11 9.06 -26.38 -19.88
C LEU A 11 7.88 -26.17 -18.92
N SER A 12 7.48 -27.20 -18.17
CA SER A 12 6.36 -27.08 -17.22
C SER A 12 6.68 -26.23 -15.99
N SER A 13 7.95 -26.13 -15.58
CA SER A 13 8.36 -25.23 -14.48
C SER A 13 8.28 -23.74 -14.82
N LEU A 14 8.18 -23.36 -16.10
CA LEU A 14 8.11 -21.95 -16.52
C LEU A 14 6.73 -21.32 -16.30
N PHE A 15 5.67 -22.12 -16.11
CA PHE A 15 4.31 -21.63 -15.90
C PHE A 15 3.90 -21.54 -14.42
N SER A 16 4.81 -21.81 -13.47
CA SER A 16 4.50 -21.84 -12.03
C SER A 16 4.60 -20.49 -11.31
N CYS A 17 4.71 -19.37 -12.02
CA CYS A 17 4.45 -18.07 -11.41
C CYS A 17 2.95 -18.01 -11.14
N GLY A 18 2.52 -18.52 -9.98
CA GLY A 18 1.13 -18.57 -9.50
C GLY A 18 0.55 -17.19 -9.22
N PHE A 19 0.60 -16.31 -10.22
CA PHE A 19 0.13 -14.94 -10.15
C PHE A 19 -1.40 -14.96 -10.08
N GLN A 20 -1.93 -14.52 -8.94
CA GLN A 20 -3.36 -14.40 -8.73
C GLN A 20 -3.77 -12.95 -8.92
N VAL A 21 -4.69 -12.70 -9.85
CA VAL A 21 -5.26 -11.38 -10.08
C VAL A 21 -6.17 -11.03 -8.88
N LEU A 22 -5.86 -9.95 -8.16
CA LEU A 22 -6.59 -9.56 -6.95
C LEU A 22 -8.07 -9.23 -7.23
N TYR A 23 -8.33 -8.51 -8.31
CA TYR A 23 -9.68 -8.05 -8.69
C TYR A 23 -10.42 -9.05 -9.57
N LYS A 24 -9.97 -10.31 -9.61
CA LYS A 24 -10.70 -11.33 -10.36
C LYS A 24 -11.90 -11.76 -9.54
N GLU A 25 -13.09 -11.46 -10.05
CA GLU A 25 -14.31 -12.08 -9.57
C GLU A 25 -14.20 -13.60 -9.80
N ASP A 26 -14.27 -14.38 -8.72
CA ASP A 26 -14.24 -15.83 -8.81
C ASP A 26 -15.51 -16.30 -9.53
N ALA A 27 -15.41 -16.51 -10.85
CA ALA A 27 -16.47 -17.08 -11.70
C ALA A 27 -16.77 -18.57 -11.39
N SER A 28 -16.37 -19.07 -10.21
CA SER A 28 -16.71 -20.41 -9.76
C SER A 28 -18.07 -20.38 -9.07
N GLU A 29 -19.08 -20.98 -9.71
CA GLU A 29 -20.49 -21.04 -9.29
C GLU A 29 -20.75 -21.59 -7.87
N ASN A 30 -19.73 -22.03 -7.12
CA ASN A 30 -19.85 -22.73 -5.84
C ASN A 30 -18.97 -22.18 -4.70
N LYS A 31 -18.31 -21.03 -4.85
CA LYS A 31 -17.67 -20.33 -3.71
C LYS A 31 -18.58 -19.21 -3.22
N GLU A 32 -18.72 -19.08 -1.90
CA GLU A 32 -19.51 -18.04 -1.23
C GLU A 32 -19.45 -16.70 -1.99
N LYS A 33 -20.60 -16.23 -2.47
CA LYS A 33 -20.78 -14.92 -3.13
C LYS A 33 -20.42 -13.72 -2.23
N ASP A 34 -20.00 -13.96 -0.99
CA ASP A 34 -19.96 -12.95 0.06
C ASP A 34 -18.59 -12.25 0.23
N PHE A 35 -17.51 -12.80 -0.32
CA PHE A 35 -16.17 -12.23 -0.12
C PHE A 35 -15.54 -11.71 -1.42
N SER A 36 -15.36 -10.39 -1.49
CA SER A 36 -14.62 -9.70 -2.55
C SER A 36 -13.55 -8.82 -1.92
N TYR A 37 -12.29 -8.97 -2.35
CA TYR A 37 -11.19 -8.13 -1.89
C TYR A 37 -11.43 -6.65 -2.21
N GLU A 38 -12.12 -6.35 -3.31
CA GLU A 38 -12.51 -4.99 -3.64
C GLU A 38 -13.44 -4.41 -2.57
N ASN A 39 -14.46 -5.19 -2.16
CA ASN A 39 -15.38 -4.79 -1.08
C ASN A 39 -14.66 -4.62 0.26
N GLU A 40 -13.69 -5.50 0.59
CA GLU A 40 -12.93 -5.38 1.84
C GLU A 40 -12.03 -4.14 1.86
N LEU A 41 -11.36 -3.83 0.75
CA LEU A 41 -10.55 -2.61 0.64
C LEU A 41 -11.44 -1.35 0.68
N ALA A 42 -12.58 -1.36 -0.01
CA ALA A 42 -13.53 -0.26 0.02
C ALA A 42 -14.21 -0.06 1.39
N ALA A 43 -14.23 -1.09 2.24
CA ALA A 43 -14.73 -1.02 3.61
C ALA A 43 -13.76 -0.36 4.60
N ILE A 44 -12.53 -0.02 4.18
CA ILE A 44 -11.55 0.69 5.00
C ILE A 44 -11.95 2.17 5.13
N ARG A 45 -11.94 2.69 6.36
CA ARG A 45 -12.10 4.13 6.65
C ARG A 45 -10.83 4.66 7.29
N ILE A 46 -10.35 5.78 6.75
CA ILE A 46 -9.10 6.40 7.19
C ILE A 46 -9.39 7.49 8.23
N LYS A 47 -8.71 7.43 9.37
CA LYS A 47 -8.81 8.42 10.44
C LYS A 47 -8.54 9.82 9.90
N LYS A 48 -9.44 10.76 10.21
CA LYS A 48 -9.27 12.16 9.82
C LYS A 48 -8.06 12.77 10.55
N ASN A 49 -7.17 13.38 9.79
CA ASN A 49 -6.08 14.20 10.30
C ASN A 49 -6.12 15.60 9.65
N ARG A 50 -5.34 16.57 10.18
CA ARG A 50 -5.50 18.00 9.89
C ARG A 50 -4.42 18.60 8.99
N THR A 51 -3.35 17.89 8.67
CA THR A 51 -2.28 18.46 7.82
C THR A 51 -2.55 18.25 6.32
N LYS A 52 -1.98 19.10 5.47
CA LYS A 52 -2.02 18.93 4.01
C LYS A 52 -1.43 17.57 3.61
N LEU A 53 -0.28 17.20 4.17
CA LEU A 53 0.39 15.92 3.89
C LEU A 53 -0.51 14.72 4.19
N ASP A 54 -1.17 14.72 5.35
CA ASP A 54 -2.08 13.63 5.70
C ASP A 54 -3.30 13.58 4.78
N GLN A 55 -3.80 14.74 4.36
CA GLN A 55 -4.93 14.83 3.44
C GLN A 55 -4.55 14.33 2.04
N ASP A 56 -3.37 14.71 1.53
CA ASP A 56 -2.84 14.23 0.26
C ASP A 56 -2.67 12.69 0.31
N LEU A 57 -2.12 12.15 1.39
CA LEU A 57 -1.96 10.70 1.57
C LEU A 57 -3.30 9.98 1.63
N LYS A 58 -4.23 10.51 2.42
CA LYS A 58 -5.58 9.95 2.54
C LYS A 58 -6.31 9.91 1.21
N ASN A 59 -6.20 10.96 0.40
CA ASN A 59 -6.84 11.01 -0.93
C ASN A 59 -6.25 9.94 -1.84
N ASN A 60 -4.91 9.89 -1.95
CA ASN A 60 -4.25 8.86 -2.77
C ASN A 60 -4.59 7.44 -2.29
N LEU A 61 -4.72 7.21 -0.98
CA LEU A 61 -5.17 5.92 -0.45
C LEU A 61 -6.61 5.61 -0.83
N TYR A 62 -7.55 6.55 -0.72
CA TYR A 62 -8.93 6.28 -1.11
C TYR A 62 -9.06 5.95 -2.59
N ASP A 63 -8.34 6.67 -3.46
CA ASP A 63 -8.32 6.40 -4.91
C ASP A 63 -7.80 4.99 -5.22
N LEU A 64 -6.87 4.46 -4.42
CA LEU A 64 -6.31 3.12 -4.59
C LEU A 64 -7.11 2.00 -3.92
N LEU A 65 -7.75 2.30 -2.78
CA LEU A 65 -8.55 1.33 -2.01
C LEU A 65 -9.94 1.14 -2.61
N ASN A 66 -10.51 2.18 -3.21
CA ASN A 66 -11.84 2.14 -3.82
C ASN A 66 -11.87 2.88 -5.18
N PRO A 67 -11.14 2.37 -6.19
CA PRO A 67 -11.03 3.03 -7.50
C PRO A 67 -12.36 3.12 -8.25
N ASN A 68 -13.27 2.18 -8.01
CA ASN A 68 -14.58 2.09 -8.66
C ASN A 68 -15.70 2.76 -7.84
N PHE A 69 -15.37 3.40 -6.70
CA PHE A 69 -16.32 4.06 -5.82
C PHE A 69 -17.50 3.16 -5.38
N ILE A 70 -17.23 1.88 -5.17
CA ILE A 70 -18.24 0.93 -4.70
C ILE A 70 -18.71 1.31 -3.30
N GLU A 71 -20.01 1.14 -3.06
CA GLU A 71 -20.60 1.36 -1.74
C GLU A 71 -20.34 0.15 -0.86
N ALA A 72 -19.52 0.34 0.17
CA ALA A 72 -19.16 -0.70 1.13
C ALA A 72 -19.35 -0.20 2.56
N GLU A 73 -20.04 -0.99 3.38
CA GLU A 73 -20.20 -0.75 4.80
C GLU A 73 -18.82 -0.71 5.50
N PRO A 74 -18.53 0.30 6.34
CA PRO A 74 -17.26 0.39 7.06
C PRO A 74 -17.01 -0.85 7.93
N LYS A 75 -15.91 -1.56 7.68
CA LYS A 75 -15.46 -2.70 8.50
C LYS A 75 -14.17 -2.43 9.23
N TYR A 76 -13.32 -1.56 8.68
CA TYR A 76 -11.97 -1.36 9.18
C TYR A 76 -11.67 0.11 9.39
N PHE A 77 -10.81 0.39 10.36
CA PHE A 77 -10.32 1.73 10.65
C PHE A 77 -8.80 1.79 10.50
N LEU A 78 -8.33 2.58 9.54
CA LEU A 78 -6.91 2.80 9.25
C LEU A 78 -6.44 4.10 9.91
N SER A 79 -5.50 3.97 10.84
CA SER A 79 -4.79 5.10 11.46
C SER A 79 -3.42 5.28 10.82
N LEU A 80 -3.04 6.53 10.56
CA LEU A 80 -1.77 6.89 9.91
C LEU A 80 -1.02 7.91 10.76
N ILE A 81 0.29 7.73 10.90
CA ILE A 81 1.21 8.68 11.54
C ILE A 81 2.28 9.02 10.50
N THR A 82 2.29 10.27 10.03
CA THR A 82 3.22 10.74 9.00
C THR A 82 4.37 11.55 9.60
N SER A 83 5.55 11.44 9.01
CA SER A 83 6.73 12.23 9.35
C SER A 83 7.50 12.60 8.08
N LYS A 84 7.74 13.90 7.89
CA LYS A 84 8.59 14.44 6.82
C LYS A 84 9.90 14.92 7.43
N THR A 85 11.03 14.46 6.90
CA THR A 85 12.35 15.00 7.24
C THR A 85 13.12 15.36 5.99
N THR A 86 13.98 16.38 6.09
CA THR A 86 14.80 16.84 4.95
C THR A 86 16.26 16.88 5.38
N ALA A 87 17.14 16.31 4.56
CA ALA A 87 18.58 16.32 4.75
C ALA A 87 19.28 16.95 3.54
N SER A 88 20.28 17.78 3.78
CA SER A 88 21.14 18.31 2.71
C SER A 88 22.11 17.23 2.26
N THR A 89 22.13 16.93 0.96
CA THR A 89 23.00 15.88 0.37
C THR A 89 24.17 16.44 -0.42
N PHE A 90 24.14 17.72 -0.77
CA PHE A 90 25.27 18.42 -1.39
C PHE A 90 25.44 19.78 -0.75
N THR A 91 26.53 20.01 -0.03
CA THR A 91 26.83 21.29 0.62
C THR A 91 27.94 22.01 -0.12
N SER A 92 27.73 23.27 -0.49
CA SER A 92 28.78 24.12 -1.06
C SER A 92 29.84 24.46 -0.01
N SER A 93 30.96 25.03 -0.46
CA SER A 93 32.00 25.61 0.42
C SER A 93 31.47 26.73 1.32
N THR A 94 30.33 27.34 0.97
CA THR A 94 29.64 28.36 1.78
C THR A 94 28.63 27.77 2.76
N GLY A 95 28.50 26.44 2.82
CA GLY A 95 27.52 25.73 3.66
C GLY A 95 26.09 25.74 3.11
N ALA A 96 25.85 26.30 1.92
CA ALA A 96 24.55 26.28 1.28
C ALA A 96 24.29 24.89 0.65
N SER A 97 23.08 24.36 0.81
CA SER A 97 22.69 23.13 0.14
C SER A 97 22.47 23.39 -1.35
N GLY A 98 23.08 22.59 -2.23
CA GLY A 98 22.76 22.53 -3.67
C GLY A 98 21.71 21.46 -4.00
N ARG A 99 21.52 20.48 -3.12
CA ARG A 99 20.52 19.41 -3.26
C ARG A 99 20.07 18.91 -1.90
N ASN A 100 18.76 18.76 -1.75
CA ASN A 100 18.16 18.17 -0.56
C ASN A 100 17.55 16.81 -0.89
N ARG A 101 17.54 15.93 0.10
CA ARG A 101 16.79 14.68 0.12
C ARG A 101 15.65 14.80 1.12
N VAL A 102 14.45 14.44 0.71
CA VAL A 102 13.26 14.39 1.56
C VAL A 102 12.95 12.95 1.86
N PHE A 103 12.65 12.65 3.12
CA PHE A 103 12.14 11.36 3.56
C PHE A 103 10.70 11.55 4.03
N LEU A 104 9.80 10.73 3.51
CA LEU A 104 8.45 10.54 3.99
C LEU A 104 8.37 9.18 4.66
N SER A 105 8.13 9.17 5.96
CA SER A 105 7.87 7.98 6.76
C SER A 105 6.41 7.97 7.22
N VAL A 106 5.76 6.82 7.07
CA VAL A 106 4.37 6.63 7.51
C VAL A 106 4.27 5.32 8.26
N SER A 107 3.85 5.39 9.52
CA SER A 107 3.41 4.21 10.27
C SER A 107 1.90 4.09 10.19
N TYR A 108 1.40 2.87 10.09
CA TYR A 108 -0.03 2.61 9.98
C TYR A 108 -0.49 1.45 10.88
N GLU A 109 -1.75 1.52 11.28
CA GLU A 109 -2.47 0.44 11.96
C GLU A 109 -3.86 0.30 11.33
N LEU A 110 -4.21 -0.91 10.90
CA LEU A 110 -5.55 -1.29 10.49
C LEU A 110 -6.20 -2.07 11.63
N ARG A 111 -7.38 -1.63 12.06
CA ARG A 111 -8.15 -2.29 13.13
C ARG A 111 -9.55 -2.65 12.67
N ASP A 112 -10.08 -3.75 13.21
CA ASP A 112 -11.48 -4.11 13.03
C ASP A 112 -12.37 -3.10 13.77
N LEU A 113 -13.43 -2.62 13.11
CA LEU A 113 -14.30 -1.60 13.67
C LEU A 113 -15.27 -2.14 14.72
N LYS A 114 -15.60 -3.44 14.67
CA LYS A 114 -16.56 -4.07 15.61
C LYS A 114 -15.93 -4.38 16.95
N ASN A 115 -14.72 -4.93 16.97
CA ASN A 115 -14.07 -5.39 18.20
C ASN A 115 -12.77 -4.63 18.56
N GLY A 116 -12.21 -3.84 17.64
CA GLY A 116 -11.00 -3.04 17.86
C GLY A 116 -9.69 -3.82 17.66
N ASP A 117 -9.77 -5.08 17.23
CA ASP A 117 -8.61 -5.95 17.07
C ASP A 117 -7.63 -5.38 16.04
N LEU A 118 -6.34 -5.56 16.31
CA LEU A 118 -5.29 -5.21 15.38
C LEU A 118 -5.25 -6.24 14.25
N ILE A 119 -5.56 -5.79 13.05
CA ILE A 119 -5.60 -6.62 11.83
C ILE A 119 -4.23 -6.59 11.15
N SER A 120 -3.66 -5.39 11.05
CA SER A 120 -2.38 -5.16 10.37
C SER A 120 -1.72 -3.91 10.95
N GLU A 121 -0.39 -3.92 10.98
CA GLU A 121 0.42 -2.75 11.29
C GLU A 121 1.67 -2.76 10.43
N GLY A 122 2.26 -1.58 10.24
CA GLY A 122 3.52 -1.49 9.51
C GLY A 122 4.05 -0.09 9.40
N SER A 123 5.18 0.04 8.71
CA SER A 123 5.76 1.32 8.38
C SER A 123 6.35 1.33 6.97
N VAL A 124 6.22 2.47 6.30
CA VAL A 124 6.76 2.70 4.96
C VAL A 124 7.57 3.98 4.99
N THR A 125 8.84 3.89 4.59
CA THR A 125 9.71 5.05 4.37
C THR A 125 10.14 5.11 2.92
N ARG A 126 9.94 6.26 2.29
CA ARG A 126 10.40 6.56 0.93
C ARG A 126 11.12 7.91 0.93
N ASN A 127 12.03 8.08 -0.02
CA ASN A 127 12.77 9.31 -0.16
C ASN A 127 13.00 9.64 -1.62
N ASP A 128 13.17 10.94 -1.88
CA ASP A 128 13.53 11.47 -3.18
C ASP A 128 14.32 12.78 -2.99
N ASN A 129 14.91 13.30 -4.05
CA ASN A 129 15.80 14.45 -4.00
C ASN A 129 15.26 15.59 -4.87
N TYR A 130 15.55 16.82 -4.47
CA TYR A 130 15.29 18.01 -5.28
C TYR A 130 16.45 19.00 -5.19
N ASP A 131 16.64 19.75 -6.27
CA ASP A 131 17.70 20.73 -6.37
C ASP A 131 17.31 22.02 -5.64
N VAL A 132 18.28 22.57 -4.92
CA VAL A 132 18.12 23.84 -4.20
C VAL A 132 18.76 24.94 -5.03
N THR A 133 17.95 25.93 -5.40
CA THR A 133 18.39 27.06 -6.22
C THR A 133 18.28 28.37 -5.44
N GLN A 134 18.89 29.43 -5.97
CA GLN A 134 18.78 30.79 -5.41
C GLN A 134 17.34 31.33 -5.47
N ASN A 135 16.53 30.83 -6.42
CA ASN A 135 15.11 31.16 -6.49
C ASN A 135 14.33 30.33 -5.46
N ARG A 136 13.89 30.99 -4.37
CA ARG A 136 13.14 30.35 -3.28
C ARG A 136 11.84 29.69 -3.77
N TYR A 137 11.15 30.30 -4.73
CA TYR A 137 9.91 29.74 -5.28
C TYR A 137 10.19 28.44 -6.04
N ALA A 138 11.21 28.43 -6.90
CA ALA A 138 11.59 27.22 -7.63
C ALA A 138 11.95 26.06 -6.69
N THR A 139 12.71 26.35 -5.63
CA THR A 139 13.07 25.37 -4.59
C THR A 139 11.83 24.85 -3.85
N TYR A 140 10.88 25.72 -3.48
CA TYR A 140 9.62 25.31 -2.84
C TYR A 140 8.75 24.43 -3.75
N SER A 141 8.60 24.83 -5.02
CA SER A 141 7.82 24.05 -6.00
C SER A 141 8.42 22.66 -6.24
N ALA A 142 9.76 22.55 -6.25
CA ALA A 142 10.43 21.26 -6.40
C ALA A 142 10.22 20.34 -5.19
N ASP A 143 10.26 20.89 -3.96
CA ASP A 143 9.92 20.15 -2.73
C ASP A 143 8.47 19.65 -2.75
N GLU A 144 7.51 20.52 -3.10
CA GLU A 144 6.09 20.13 -3.21
C GLU A 144 5.86 19.05 -4.28
N TYR A 145 6.54 19.14 -5.43
CA TYR A 145 6.46 18.12 -6.47
C TYR A 145 6.97 16.75 -5.98
N VAL A 146 8.13 16.75 -5.32
CA VAL A 146 8.69 15.54 -4.69
C VAL A 146 7.73 14.96 -3.66
N MET A 147 7.16 15.80 -2.79
CA MET A 147 6.21 15.36 -1.76
C MET A 147 4.95 14.75 -2.34
N LEU A 148 4.39 15.32 -3.41
CA LEU A 148 3.22 14.77 -4.09
C LEU A 148 3.51 13.37 -4.65
N ASN A 149 4.67 13.17 -5.24
CA ASN A 149 5.08 11.87 -5.79
C ASN A 149 5.35 10.84 -4.68
N LEU A 150 6.09 11.24 -3.63
CA LEU A 150 6.35 10.36 -2.48
C LEU A 150 5.06 9.90 -1.83
N THR A 151 4.08 10.78 -1.71
CA THR A 151 2.77 10.45 -1.14
C THR A 151 2.05 9.36 -1.94
N LYS A 152 2.08 9.43 -3.27
CA LYS A 152 1.52 8.40 -4.16
C LYS A 152 2.22 7.04 -3.99
N ILE A 153 3.55 7.06 -3.96
CA ILE A 153 4.36 5.83 -3.81
C ILE A 153 4.07 5.18 -2.44
N VAL A 154 4.04 5.97 -1.38
CA VAL A 154 3.74 5.48 -0.03
C VAL A 154 2.31 4.93 0.04
N ALA A 155 1.32 5.61 -0.54
CA ALA A 155 -0.06 5.12 -0.60
C ALA A 155 -0.15 3.74 -1.29
N GLN A 156 0.53 3.58 -2.43
CA GLN A 156 0.60 2.30 -3.14
C GLN A 156 1.20 1.21 -2.26
N ASN A 157 2.31 1.49 -1.58
CA ASN A 157 2.97 0.49 -0.74
C ASN A 157 2.16 0.10 0.48
N ILE A 158 1.48 1.06 1.12
CA ILE A 158 0.53 0.75 2.20
C ILE A 158 -0.59 -0.13 1.67
N ARG A 159 -1.21 0.23 0.54
CA ARG A 159 -2.28 -0.57 -0.08
C ARG A 159 -1.81 -1.99 -0.38
N ASP A 160 -0.60 -2.17 -0.90
CA ASP A 160 -0.06 -3.49 -1.23
C ASP A 160 0.18 -4.34 0.03
N SER A 161 0.68 -3.74 1.11
CA SER A 161 0.80 -4.42 2.40
C SER A 161 -0.58 -4.82 2.95
N LEU A 162 -1.55 -3.90 2.96
CA LEU A 162 -2.90 -4.18 3.46
C LEU A 162 -3.58 -5.31 2.68
N VAL A 163 -3.39 -5.36 1.36
CA VAL A 163 -3.90 -6.46 0.53
C VAL A 163 -3.30 -7.79 0.98
N ASN A 164 -1.99 -7.86 1.16
CA ASN A 164 -1.32 -9.10 1.58
C ASN A 164 -1.81 -9.55 2.96
N ASP A 165 -1.94 -8.61 3.91
CA ASP A 165 -2.37 -8.92 5.27
C ASP A 165 -3.82 -9.40 5.31
N LEU A 166 -4.73 -8.79 4.55
CA LEU A 166 -6.12 -9.23 4.43
C LEU A 166 -6.23 -10.63 3.79
N ILE A 167 -5.39 -10.93 2.79
CA ILE A 167 -5.32 -12.28 2.20
C ILE A 167 -4.87 -13.29 3.26
N GLU A 168 -3.84 -12.97 4.05
CA GLU A 168 -3.31 -13.87 5.08
C GLU A 168 -4.34 -14.12 6.19
N LEU A 169 -5.03 -13.08 6.64
CA LEU A 169 -6.10 -13.18 7.63
C LEU A 169 -7.24 -14.06 7.13
N ARG A 170 -7.64 -13.92 5.87
CA ARG A 170 -8.71 -14.74 5.30
C ARG A 170 -8.31 -16.22 5.29
N LYS A 171 -7.07 -16.54 4.90
CA LYS A 171 -6.55 -17.92 4.93
C LYS A 171 -6.61 -18.52 6.34
N LYS A 172 -6.16 -17.77 7.35
CA LYS A 172 -6.23 -18.22 8.76
C LYS A 172 -7.67 -18.52 9.20
N GLN A 173 -8.61 -17.66 8.85
CA GLN A 173 -10.04 -17.88 9.18
C GLN A 173 -10.63 -19.11 8.47
N GLU A 174 -10.20 -19.43 7.24
CA GLU A 174 -10.64 -20.62 6.51
C GLU A 174 -10.07 -21.92 7.12
N GLU A 175 -8.81 -21.90 7.56
CA GLU A 175 -8.17 -23.00 8.28
C GLU A 175 -8.80 -23.28 9.65
N GLU A 176 -9.19 -22.24 10.39
CA GLU A 176 -9.87 -22.39 11.67
C GLU A 176 -11.29 -22.96 11.50
N LYS A 177 -12.04 -22.51 10.49
CA LYS A 177 -13.38 -23.02 10.18
C LYS A 177 -13.38 -24.50 9.77
N THR A 178 -12.30 -24.97 9.15
CA THR A 178 -12.16 -26.39 8.77
C THR A 178 -11.81 -27.26 9.98
N LYS A 179 -10.95 -26.79 10.89
CA LYS A 179 -10.61 -27.50 12.13
C LYS A 179 -11.76 -27.66 13.12
N VAL A 180 -12.74 -26.74 13.11
CA VAL A 180 -13.92 -26.80 14.01
C VAL A 180 -15.02 -27.74 13.49
N LYS A 181 -14.93 -28.18 12.22
CA LYS A 181 -15.89 -29.12 11.62
C LYS A 181 -15.52 -30.60 11.78
N ASP A 182 -14.30 -30.90 12.25
CA ASP A 182 -13.81 -32.24 12.58
C ASP A 182 -13.89 -32.49 14.10
#